data_AF-A0AA88VRF4-F1
#
_entry.id   AF-A0AA88VRF4-F1
#
_cell.length_a   1.000
_cell.length_b   1.000
_cell.length_c   1.000
_cell.angle_alpha   90.00
_cell.angle_beta   90.00
_cell.angle_gamma   90.00
#
_symmetry.space_group_name_H-M   'P 1'
#
loop_
_entity.id
_entity.type
_entity.pdbx_description
1 polymer ?
#
loop_
_entity_poly.entity_id
_entity_poly.type
_entity_poly.pdbx_seq_one_letter_code
_entity_poly.pdbx_strand_id
1 'polypeptide(L)'
;MAAKRVMNGPIVSVAQELGFEGNSILEGLVVSIFKAGAFVGSICSGSIVDKLGCRRTLQIDTVPLILGALISAQAHSSDELLLGRFLVGLGIGVTTVLVPIYISEAGRADDARKVVHDLWGPSEVNKAMEEFQPFIRNDGDDLQSGWLELLEEPHCRGCIKGRQRLLTGSYLGMAVSMFVIAYAISFPMDEELSHNLSIMGTLLYIFTFAIGAGPATGLIIPELSSSRTRGKIMGFSFSVHWVCNFLVGLFFLELVERLGVAPVYATFGAVSLLAATFAYFFIVETKGRSLEEIEMSLNSSFPRGDE
;
A
#
# COMPACT_ATOMS: atom_id res chain seq x y z
N MET A 1 2.16 -5.16 29.83
CA MET A 1 1.56 -3.84 30.11
C MET A 1 2.25 -2.68 29.37
N ALA A 2 3.60 -2.59 29.37
CA ALA A 2 4.34 -1.53 28.66
C ALA A 2 4.16 -1.53 27.12
N ALA A 3 4.17 -2.69 26.47
CA ALA A 3 3.98 -2.79 25.02
C ALA A 3 2.59 -2.31 24.55
N LYS A 4 1.53 -2.57 25.33
CA LYS A 4 0.17 -2.08 25.05
C LYS A 4 0.08 -0.54 25.15
N ARG A 5 0.85 0.08 26.05
CA ARG A 5 0.93 1.54 26.23
C ARG A 5 1.67 2.25 25.09
N VAL A 6 2.70 1.65 24.50
CA VAL A 6 3.45 2.27 23.39
C VAL A 6 2.64 2.22 22.09
N MET A 7 1.98 1.10 21.80
CA MET A 7 1.17 0.96 20.58
C MET A 7 -0.14 1.76 20.60
N ASN A 8 -0.74 1.94 21.78
CA ASN A 8 -2.02 2.64 21.96
C ASN A 8 -1.89 3.98 22.69
N GLY A 9 -0.70 4.56 22.80
CA GLY A 9 -0.44 5.78 23.59
C GLY A 9 -1.45 6.91 23.35
N PRO A 10 -1.74 7.28 22.09
CA PRO A 10 -2.76 8.29 21.78
C PRO A 10 -4.20 7.89 22.16
N ILE A 11 -4.52 6.60 22.20
CA ILE A 11 -5.85 6.11 22.61
C ILE A 11 -5.98 6.17 24.12
N VAL A 12 -4.90 5.88 24.86
CA VAL A 12 -4.89 5.97 26.32
C VAL A 12 -5.10 7.41 26.79
N SER A 13 -4.47 8.39 26.14
CA SER A 13 -4.68 9.81 26.45
C SER A 13 -6.11 10.26 26.13
N VAL A 14 -6.66 9.84 24.97
CA VAL A 14 -8.04 10.15 24.59
C VAL A 14 -9.06 9.46 25.52
N ALA A 15 -8.77 8.25 25.97
CA ALA A 15 -9.59 7.52 26.93
C ALA A 15 -9.63 8.19 28.30
N GLN A 16 -8.50 8.76 28.72
CA GLN A 16 -8.39 9.59 29.93
C GLN A 16 -9.22 10.86 29.82
N GLU A 17 -9.09 11.60 28.73
CA GLU A 17 -9.80 12.88 28.52
C GLU A 17 -11.32 12.69 28.39
N LEU A 18 -11.77 11.64 27.72
CA LEU A 18 -13.19 11.35 27.49
C LEU A 18 -13.82 10.42 28.54
N GLY A 19 -13.07 10.08 29.60
CA GLY A 19 -13.59 9.34 30.76
C GLY A 19 -13.96 7.88 30.52
N PHE A 20 -13.37 7.24 29.50
CA PHE A 20 -13.57 5.81 29.23
C PHE A 20 -12.34 4.93 29.50
N GLU A 21 -11.33 5.48 30.17
CA GLU A 21 -10.14 4.74 30.62
C GLU A 21 -10.52 3.48 31.40
N GLY A 22 -9.98 2.32 30.97
CA GLY A 22 -10.27 1.02 31.58
C GLY A 22 -11.44 0.26 30.93
N ASN A 23 -12.24 0.91 30.08
CA ASN A 23 -13.22 0.21 29.25
C ASN A 23 -12.55 -0.40 28.01
N SER A 24 -12.02 -1.61 28.18
CA SER A 24 -11.31 -2.35 27.11
C SER A 24 -12.18 -2.58 25.86
N ILE A 25 -13.51 -2.65 26.02
CA ILE A 25 -14.44 -2.80 24.91
C ILE A 25 -14.49 -1.50 24.10
N LEU A 26 -14.60 -0.34 24.75
CA LEU A 26 -14.69 0.96 24.07
C LEU A 26 -13.36 1.34 23.39
N GLU A 27 -12.22 1.11 24.05
CA GLU A 27 -10.90 1.29 23.43
C GLU A 27 -10.73 0.41 22.18
N GLY A 28 -11.16 -0.85 22.26
CA GLY A 28 -11.16 -1.76 21.13
C GLY A 28 -12.09 -1.32 20.00
N LEU A 29 -13.28 -0.81 20.34
CA LEU A 29 -14.26 -0.28 19.38
C LEU A 29 -13.72 0.93 18.61
N VAL A 30 -13.02 1.86 19.26
CA VAL A 30 -12.44 3.05 18.61
C VAL A 30 -11.43 2.67 17.52
N VAL A 31 -10.63 1.63 17.73
CA VAL A 31 -9.69 1.13 16.71
C VAL A 31 -10.41 0.33 15.63
N SER A 32 -11.41 -0.45 16.02
CA SER A 32 -12.13 -1.37 15.14
C SER A 32 -13.05 -0.64 14.18
N ILE A 33 -13.73 0.42 14.62
CA ILE A 33 -14.70 1.18 13.82
C ILE A 33 -14.01 1.91 12.65
N PHE A 34 -12.78 2.38 12.83
CA PHE A 34 -11.97 2.96 11.76
C PHE A 34 -11.69 1.92 10.67
N LYS A 35 -11.27 0.71 11.06
CA LYS A 35 -11.00 -0.40 10.13
C LYS A 35 -12.28 -0.86 9.42
N ALA A 36 -13.41 -0.88 10.13
CA ALA A 36 -14.72 -1.20 9.54
C ALA A 36 -15.15 -0.14 8.51
N GLY A 37 -14.96 1.15 8.82
CA GLY A 37 -15.16 2.24 7.86
C GLY A 37 -14.31 2.05 6.62
N ALA A 38 -13.01 1.75 6.79
CA ALA A 38 -12.10 1.53 5.67
C ALA A 38 -12.48 0.34 4.79
N PHE A 39 -12.94 -0.76 5.39
CA PHE A 39 -13.51 -1.89 4.64
C PHE A 39 -14.71 -1.46 3.77
N VAL A 40 -15.66 -0.73 4.35
CA VAL A 40 -16.84 -0.21 3.62
C VAL A 40 -16.43 0.78 2.53
N GLY A 41 -15.45 1.65 2.81
CA GLY A 41 -14.90 2.58 1.83
C GLY A 41 -14.27 1.84 0.64
N SER A 42 -13.42 0.86 0.90
CA SER A 42 -12.74 0.10 -0.15
C SER A 42 -13.72 -0.70 -1.02
N ILE A 43 -14.72 -1.37 -0.45
CA ILE A 43 -15.67 -2.16 -1.24
C ILE A 43 -16.58 -1.28 -2.12
N CYS A 44 -16.99 -0.11 -1.60
CA CYS A 44 -17.85 0.83 -2.33
C CYS A 44 -17.10 1.61 -3.40
N SER A 45 -15.80 1.87 -3.20
CA SER A 45 -14.97 2.69 -4.09
C SER A 45 -15.00 2.22 -5.55
N GLY A 46 -14.99 0.91 -5.80
CA GLY A 46 -15.01 0.32 -7.13
C GLY A 46 -16.27 0.67 -7.93
N SER A 47 -17.44 0.73 -7.28
CA SER A 47 -18.69 1.12 -7.96
C SER A 47 -18.79 2.62 -8.19
N ILE A 48 -18.16 3.42 -7.33
CA ILE A 48 -18.19 4.88 -7.41
C ILE A 48 -17.23 5.36 -8.51
N VAL A 49 -16.03 4.76 -8.61
CA VAL A 49 -15.05 5.10 -9.64
C VAL A 49 -15.57 4.78 -11.04
N ASP A 50 -16.28 3.65 -11.20
CA ASP A 50 -16.91 3.26 -12.48
C ASP A 50 -17.94 4.30 -12.97
N LYS A 51 -18.60 5.02 -12.05
CA LYS A 51 -19.66 5.99 -12.37
C LYS A 51 -19.16 7.43 -12.51
N LEU A 52 -18.24 7.85 -11.64
CA LEU A 52 -17.84 9.25 -11.51
C LEU A 52 -16.44 9.53 -12.05
N GLY A 53 -15.63 8.49 -12.26
CA GLY A 53 -14.22 8.59 -12.61
C GLY A 53 -13.32 8.93 -11.42
N CYS A 54 -12.06 8.49 -11.49
CA CYS A 54 -11.12 8.51 -10.36
C CYS A 54 -10.91 9.91 -9.75
N ARG A 55 -10.73 10.94 -10.58
CA ARG A 55 -10.49 12.32 -10.13
C ARG A 55 -11.67 12.91 -9.34
N ARG A 56 -12.90 12.72 -9.81
CA ARG A 56 -14.10 13.23 -9.13
C ARG A 56 -14.38 12.45 -7.85
N THR A 57 -14.15 11.14 -7.86
CA THR A 57 -14.29 10.34 -6.64
C THR A 57 -13.34 10.80 -5.55
N LEU A 58 -12.06 11.07 -5.87
CA LEU A 58 -11.10 11.64 -4.90
C LEU A 58 -11.53 13.02 -4.36
N GLN A 59 -12.09 13.88 -5.21
CA GLN A 59 -12.61 15.18 -4.76
C GLN A 59 -13.76 15.03 -3.76
N ILE A 60 -14.70 14.13 -4.05
CA ILE A 60 -15.84 13.85 -3.15
C ILE A 60 -15.38 13.17 -1.86
N ASP A 61 -14.38 12.31 -1.92
CA ASP A 61 -13.81 11.59 -0.78
C ASP A 61 -13.18 12.51 0.28
N THR A 62 -12.73 13.70 -0.14
CA THR A 62 -12.25 14.74 0.76
C THR A 62 -13.33 15.18 1.78
N VAL A 63 -14.63 15.09 1.41
CA VAL A 63 -15.74 15.52 2.29
C VAL A 63 -15.84 14.67 3.56
N PRO A 64 -16.00 13.32 3.50
CA PRO A 64 -16.03 12.49 4.70
C PRO A 64 -14.71 12.53 5.48
N LEU A 65 -13.55 12.70 4.82
CA LEU A 65 -12.26 12.86 5.50
C LEU A 65 -12.22 14.14 6.36
N ILE A 66 -12.57 15.29 5.79
CA ILE A 66 -12.59 16.57 6.53
C ILE A 66 -13.64 16.53 7.64
N LEU A 67 -14.86 16.10 7.34
CA LEU A 67 -15.94 16.04 8.34
C LEU A 67 -15.58 15.09 9.47
N GLY A 68 -15.08 13.89 9.17
CA GLY A 68 -14.67 12.91 10.17
C GLY A 68 -13.51 13.41 11.03
N ALA A 69 -12.54 14.11 10.45
CA ALA A 69 -11.43 14.72 11.19
C ALA A 69 -11.92 15.85 12.11
N LEU A 70 -12.81 16.72 11.63
CA LEU A 70 -13.38 17.82 12.42
C LEU A 70 -14.24 17.31 13.59
N ILE A 71 -15.04 16.26 13.36
CA ILE A 71 -15.83 15.61 14.41
C ILE A 71 -14.90 14.96 15.43
N SER A 72 -13.86 14.24 14.98
CA SER A 72 -12.90 13.60 15.89
C SER A 72 -12.10 14.63 16.71
N ALA A 73 -11.77 15.78 16.14
CA ALA A 73 -11.00 16.84 16.79
C ALA A 73 -11.82 17.61 17.83
N GLN A 74 -13.15 17.69 17.67
CA GLN A 74 -14.07 18.38 18.58
C GLN A 74 -14.90 17.40 19.43
N ALA A 75 -14.51 16.12 19.48
CA ALA A 75 -15.28 15.11 20.20
C ALA A 75 -15.21 15.39 21.71
N HIS A 76 -16.38 15.58 22.32
CA HIS A 76 -16.53 15.67 23.79
C HIS A 76 -17.19 14.41 24.36
N SER A 77 -17.60 13.49 23.49
CA SER A 77 -18.21 12.22 23.84
C SER A 77 -17.60 11.06 23.05
N SER A 78 -17.73 9.84 23.58
CA SER A 78 -17.28 8.62 22.90
C SER A 78 -17.97 8.41 21.55
N ASP A 79 -19.25 8.76 21.44
CA ASP A 79 -20.06 8.50 20.26
C ASP A 79 -19.68 9.42 19.09
N GLU A 80 -19.38 10.69 19.39
CA GLU A 80 -18.81 11.64 18.42
C GLU A 80 -17.45 11.15 17.92
N LEU A 81 -16.59 10.66 18.83
CA LEU A 81 -15.30 10.11 18.43
C LEU A 81 -15.46 8.87 17.54
N LEU A 82 -16.38 7.96 17.88
CA LEU A 82 -16.66 6.76 17.08
C LEU A 82 -17.18 7.12 15.69
N LEU A 83 -18.10 8.10 15.59
CA LEU A 83 -18.63 8.59 14.32
C LEU A 83 -17.53 9.24 13.48
N GLY A 84 -16.70 10.10 14.09
CA GLY A 84 -15.56 10.73 13.42
C GLY A 84 -14.58 9.70 12.87
N ARG A 85 -14.22 8.69 13.67
CA ARG A 85 -13.32 7.60 13.27
C ARG A 85 -13.90 6.74 12.15
N PHE A 86 -15.21 6.48 12.17
CA PHE A 86 -15.88 5.76 11.09
C PHE A 86 -15.82 6.53 9.76
N LEU A 87 -16.11 7.83 9.78
CA LEU A 87 -16.07 8.69 8.59
C LEU A 87 -14.67 8.83 8.00
N VAL A 88 -13.65 9.05 8.85
CA VAL A 88 -12.25 9.06 8.39
C VAL A 88 -11.87 7.68 7.85
N GLY A 89 -12.28 6.60 8.52
CA GLY A 89 -12.07 5.24 8.04
C GLY A 89 -12.63 5.03 6.64
N LEU A 90 -13.89 5.42 6.41
CA LEU A 90 -14.55 5.35 5.11
C LEU A 90 -13.74 6.07 4.02
N GLY A 91 -13.29 7.30 4.30
CA GLY A 91 -12.48 8.04 3.34
C GLY A 91 -11.12 7.41 3.07
N ILE A 92 -10.42 6.95 4.11
CA ILE A 92 -9.14 6.24 3.94
C ILE A 92 -9.32 4.95 3.12
N GLY A 93 -10.42 4.22 3.31
CA GLY A 93 -10.76 3.05 2.51
C GLY A 93 -10.94 3.34 1.03
N VAL A 94 -11.54 4.48 0.69
CA VAL A 94 -11.75 4.94 -0.68
C VAL A 94 -10.44 5.46 -1.29
N THR A 95 -9.71 6.31 -0.57
CA THR A 95 -8.40 6.83 -0.96
C THR A 95 -7.38 5.71 -1.22
N THR A 96 -7.32 4.67 -0.39
CA THR A 96 -6.38 3.55 -0.57
C THR A 96 -6.59 2.78 -1.87
N VAL A 97 -7.81 2.74 -2.39
CA VAL A 97 -8.13 2.13 -3.69
C VAL A 97 -7.85 3.09 -4.85
N LEU A 98 -8.22 4.36 -4.71
CA LEU A 98 -8.17 5.33 -5.81
C LEU A 98 -6.78 5.89 -6.08
N VAL A 99 -5.95 6.10 -5.05
CA VAL A 99 -4.61 6.70 -5.24
C VAL A 99 -3.76 5.87 -6.21
N PRO A 100 -3.65 4.53 -6.06
CA PRO A 100 -2.87 3.75 -7.00
C PRO A 100 -3.48 3.68 -8.40
N ILE A 101 -4.83 3.67 -8.50
CA ILE A 101 -5.53 3.77 -9.80
C ILE A 101 -5.17 5.09 -10.47
N TYR A 102 -5.28 6.21 -9.76
CA TYR A 102 -4.97 7.53 -10.27
C TYR A 102 -3.52 7.64 -10.73
N ILE A 103 -2.57 7.13 -9.95
CA ILE A 103 -1.15 7.13 -10.32
C ILE A 103 -0.91 6.26 -11.58
N SER A 104 -1.56 5.10 -11.66
CA SER A 104 -1.46 4.22 -12.84
C SER A 104 -2.08 4.83 -14.10
N GLU A 105 -3.10 5.69 -13.96
CA GLU A 105 -3.78 6.37 -15.07
C GLU A 105 -3.06 7.67 -15.47
N ALA A 106 -2.74 8.52 -14.50
CA ALA A 106 -2.04 9.80 -14.72
C ALA A 106 -0.59 9.61 -15.15
N GLY A 107 0.03 8.46 -14.82
CA GLY A 107 1.36 8.07 -15.28
C GLY A 107 1.45 7.72 -16.77
N ARG A 108 0.36 7.78 -17.54
CA ARG A 108 0.38 7.56 -19.00
C ARG A 108 0.79 8.86 -19.70
N ALA A 109 1.96 8.83 -20.36
CA ALA A 109 2.59 9.98 -21.02
C ALA A 109 1.69 10.75 -22.01
N ASP A 110 0.68 10.09 -22.59
CA ASP A 110 -0.28 10.72 -23.50
C ASP A 110 -1.20 11.74 -22.81
N ASP A 111 -1.51 11.54 -21.54
CA ASP A 111 -2.36 12.44 -20.76
C ASP A 111 -1.55 13.62 -20.21
N ALA A 112 -0.29 13.39 -19.82
CA ALA A 112 0.65 14.47 -19.52
C ALA A 112 0.89 15.36 -20.75
N ARG A 113 1.01 14.78 -21.95
CA ARG A 113 1.12 15.51 -23.22
C ARG A 113 -0.12 16.39 -23.48
N LYS A 114 -1.33 15.87 -23.28
CA LYS A 114 -2.58 16.63 -23.44
C LYS A 114 -2.70 17.77 -22.42
N VAL A 115 -2.37 17.51 -21.16
CA VAL A 115 -2.44 18.53 -20.10
C VAL A 115 -1.44 19.66 -20.34
N VAL A 116 -0.20 19.34 -20.75
CA VAL A 116 0.81 20.34 -21.11
C VAL A 116 0.40 21.12 -22.37
N HIS A 117 -0.18 20.43 -23.36
CA HIS A 117 -0.76 21.04 -24.55
C HIS A 117 -1.88 22.04 -24.23
N ASP A 118 -2.80 21.67 -23.35
CA ASP A 118 -3.95 22.49 -22.98
C ASP A 118 -3.57 23.66 -22.06
N LEU A 119 -2.54 23.51 -21.23
CA LEU A 119 -2.11 24.55 -20.28
C LEU A 119 -1.15 25.59 -20.89
N TRP A 120 -0.23 25.17 -21.76
CA TRP A 120 0.87 26.03 -22.24
C TRP A 120 0.73 26.44 -23.71
N GLY A 121 -0.26 25.87 -24.41
CA GLY A 121 -0.51 26.14 -25.82
C GLY A 121 0.52 25.49 -26.75
N PRO A 122 0.17 25.31 -28.04
CA PRO A 122 0.95 24.47 -28.96
C PRO A 122 2.38 24.97 -29.21
N SER A 123 2.68 26.27 -29.04
CA SER A 123 4.02 26.81 -29.30
C SER A 123 5.04 26.48 -28.20
N GLU A 124 4.63 26.48 -26.94
CA GLU A 124 5.50 26.16 -25.81
C GLU A 124 5.66 24.64 -25.65
N VAL A 125 4.64 23.86 -26.03
CA VAL A 125 4.76 22.40 -26.16
C VAL A 125 5.74 22.04 -27.25
N ASN A 126 5.69 22.69 -28.41
CA ASN A 126 6.65 22.44 -29.49
C ASN A 126 8.07 22.81 -29.07
N LYS A 127 8.27 23.91 -28.31
CA LYS A 127 9.58 24.26 -27.74
C LYS A 127 10.10 23.26 -26.71
N ALA A 128 9.25 22.84 -25.76
CA ALA A 128 9.60 21.81 -24.79
C ALA A 128 9.94 20.50 -25.53
N MET A 129 9.14 20.11 -26.52
CA MET A 129 9.39 18.94 -27.36
C MET A 129 10.61 19.11 -28.28
N GLU A 130 10.98 20.33 -28.68
CA GLU A 130 12.22 20.67 -29.40
C GLU A 130 13.46 20.60 -28.47
N GLU A 131 13.33 20.94 -27.19
CA GLU A 131 14.37 20.70 -26.17
C GLU A 131 14.54 19.22 -25.84
N PHE A 132 13.44 18.45 -25.87
CA PHE A 132 13.47 16.99 -25.74
C PHE A 132 13.86 16.28 -27.06
N GLN A 133 13.78 16.96 -28.21
CA GLN A 133 14.05 16.37 -29.54
C GLN A 133 15.45 15.79 -29.70
N PRO A 134 16.55 16.42 -29.22
CA PRO A 134 17.88 15.83 -29.26
C PRO A 134 17.98 14.50 -28.50
N PHE A 135 17.14 14.31 -27.48
CA PHE A 135 17.04 13.07 -26.70
C PHE A 135 16.13 12.02 -27.37
N ILE A 136 15.21 12.46 -28.24
CA ILE A 136 14.34 11.59 -29.04
C ILE A 136 15.02 11.16 -30.36
N ARG A 137 15.86 12.02 -30.94
CA ARG A 137 16.39 11.81 -32.31
C ARG A 137 17.48 10.74 -32.41
N ASN A 138 18.05 10.30 -31.29
CA ASN A 138 19.12 9.30 -31.30
C ASN A 138 18.62 7.85 -31.22
N ASP A 139 17.35 7.64 -30.87
CA ASP A 139 16.72 6.32 -30.86
C ASP A 139 15.65 6.26 -31.96
N GLY A 140 15.99 5.57 -33.04
CA GLY A 140 14.98 5.01 -33.93
C GLY A 140 14.08 4.07 -33.12
N ASP A 141 12.77 4.28 -33.25
CA ASP A 141 11.67 3.39 -32.92
C ASP A 141 11.29 3.09 -31.46
N ASP A 142 11.92 3.65 -30.42
CA ASP A 142 11.53 3.31 -29.03
C ASP A 142 11.42 4.52 -28.08
N LEU A 143 10.28 5.22 -28.10
CA LEU A 143 10.04 6.43 -27.29
C LEU A 143 9.98 6.17 -25.76
N GLN A 144 10.04 4.91 -25.32
CA GLN A 144 10.07 4.52 -23.90
C GLN A 144 11.48 4.50 -23.30
N SER A 145 12.56 4.40 -24.09
CA SER A 145 13.94 4.26 -23.58
C SER A 145 14.47 5.51 -22.88
N GLY A 146 14.22 6.71 -23.41
CA GLY A 146 14.90 7.94 -22.98
C GLY A 146 14.59 8.45 -21.57
N TRP A 147 13.38 8.23 -21.05
CA TRP A 147 13.05 8.58 -19.65
C TRP A 147 13.51 7.52 -18.64
N LEU A 148 13.63 6.27 -19.10
CA LEU A 148 14.15 5.15 -18.33
C LEU A 148 15.67 5.22 -18.18
N GLU A 149 16.38 5.75 -19.19
CA GLU A 149 17.83 6.01 -19.15
C GLU A 149 18.22 7.08 -18.13
N LEU A 150 17.43 8.15 -18.00
CA LEU A 150 17.63 9.19 -16.95
C LEU A 150 17.43 8.65 -15.53
N LEU A 151 16.61 7.60 -15.37
CA LEU A 151 16.47 6.89 -14.10
C LEU A 151 17.55 5.80 -13.92
N GLU A 152 18.24 5.39 -14.99
CA GLU A 152 19.32 4.39 -15.05
C GLU A 152 20.71 4.92 -14.68
N GLU A 153 20.80 6.17 -14.22
CA GLU A 153 22.02 6.66 -13.57
C GLU A 153 22.49 5.68 -12.48
N PRO A 154 23.82 5.48 -12.33
CA PRO A 154 24.40 4.43 -11.47
C PRO A 154 23.97 4.53 -10.00
N HIS A 155 23.47 5.68 -9.56
CA HIS A 155 22.97 5.93 -8.20
C HIS A 155 21.52 5.47 -7.99
N CYS A 156 20.72 5.33 -9.07
CA CYS A 156 19.32 4.89 -9.07
C CYS A 156 19.11 3.46 -9.59
N ARG A 157 20.16 2.80 -10.09
CA ARG A 157 20.14 1.39 -10.56
C ARG A 157 19.57 0.38 -9.56
N GLY A 158 19.64 0.67 -8.26
CA GLY A 158 18.99 -0.14 -7.21
C GLY A 158 17.45 -0.11 -7.27
N CYS A 159 16.86 0.99 -7.72
CA CYS A 159 15.41 1.17 -7.91
C CYS A 159 14.89 0.56 -9.22
N ILE A 160 15.77 0.06 -10.10
CA ILE A 160 15.43 -0.46 -11.43
C ILE A 160 15.66 -1.98 -11.48
N LYS A 161 15.16 -2.68 -10.48
CA LYS A 161 14.76 -4.08 -10.66
C LYS A 161 13.27 -4.07 -10.96
N GLY A 162 12.86 -4.82 -11.98
CA GLY A 162 11.46 -4.92 -12.38
C GLY A 162 10.53 -5.21 -11.18
N ARG A 163 9.27 -4.81 -11.29
CA ARG A 163 8.36 -4.68 -10.14
C ARG A 163 8.15 -5.99 -9.40
N GLN A 164 8.16 -7.10 -10.14
CA GLN A 164 8.12 -8.44 -9.59
C GLN A 164 9.36 -8.74 -8.72
N ARG A 165 10.55 -8.39 -9.21
CA ARG A 165 11.82 -8.59 -8.49
C ARG A 165 11.95 -7.68 -7.27
N LEU A 166 11.45 -6.45 -7.37
CA LEU A 166 11.40 -5.51 -6.24
C LEU A 166 10.47 -6.02 -5.14
N LEU A 167 9.27 -6.48 -5.52
CA LEU A 167 8.28 -7.04 -4.60
C LEU A 167 8.82 -8.30 -3.91
N THR A 168 9.39 -9.22 -4.69
CA THR A 168 9.99 -10.46 -4.18
C THR A 168 11.16 -10.17 -3.23
N GLY A 169 12.07 -9.28 -3.61
CA GLY A 169 13.20 -8.87 -2.77
C GLY A 169 12.77 -8.22 -1.46
N SER A 170 11.69 -7.42 -1.50
CA SER A 170 11.10 -6.79 -0.32
C SER A 170 10.53 -7.83 0.64
N TYR A 171 9.72 -8.78 0.16
CA TYR A 171 9.19 -9.85 1.01
C TYR A 171 10.28 -10.75 1.59
N LEU A 172 11.35 -11.03 0.84
CA LEU A 172 12.52 -11.76 1.36
C LEU A 172 13.24 -10.96 2.44
N GLY A 173 13.45 -9.66 2.23
CA GLY A 173 14.06 -8.78 3.23
C GLY A 173 13.24 -8.71 4.53
N MET A 174 11.92 -8.62 4.41
CA MET A 174 11.01 -8.70 5.56
C MET A 174 11.09 -10.05 6.26
N ALA A 175 11.13 -11.17 5.53
CA ALA A 175 11.29 -12.50 6.12
C ALA A 175 12.61 -12.62 6.91
N VAL A 176 13.74 -12.20 6.32
CA VAL A 176 15.05 -12.18 6.98
C VAL A 176 15.00 -11.34 8.26
N SER A 177 14.43 -10.13 8.20
CA SER A 177 14.35 -9.27 9.37
C SER A 177 13.52 -9.87 10.52
N MET A 178 12.41 -10.54 10.19
CA MET A 178 11.57 -11.23 11.18
C MET A 178 12.27 -12.44 11.82
N PHE A 179 13.06 -13.19 11.03
CA PHE A 179 13.89 -14.26 11.58
C PHE A 179 15.05 -13.74 12.43
N VAL A 180 15.66 -12.61 12.08
CA VAL A 180 16.69 -11.95 12.90
C VAL A 180 16.11 -11.53 14.26
N ILE A 181 14.91 -10.94 14.28
CA ILE A 181 14.22 -10.59 15.54
C ILE A 181 13.90 -11.86 16.35
N ALA A 182 13.34 -12.89 15.72
CA ALA A 182 13.03 -14.15 16.40
C ALA A 182 14.28 -14.82 16.98
N TYR A 183 15.40 -14.77 16.24
CA TYR A 183 16.70 -15.29 16.67
C TYR A 183 17.27 -14.49 17.86
N ALA A 184 17.22 -13.16 17.80
CA ALA A 184 17.68 -12.27 18.86
C ALA A 184 16.96 -12.54 20.20
N ILE A 185 15.68 -12.93 20.14
CA ILE A 185 14.84 -13.20 21.31
C ILE A 185 14.99 -14.65 21.81
N SER A 186 15.22 -15.62 20.92
CA SER A 186 15.22 -17.06 21.27
C SER A 186 16.56 -17.54 21.82
N PHE A 187 17.67 -16.98 21.34
CA PHE A 187 19.00 -17.43 21.73
C PHE A 187 19.52 -16.65 22.93
N PRO A 188 20.05 -17.33 23.96
CA PRO A 188 20.65 -16.67 25.11
C PRO A 188 21.96 -15.99 24.69
N MET A 189 21.87 -14.70 24.37
CA MET A 189 22.99 -13.81 24.09
C MET A 189 23.05 -12.68 25.12
N ASP A 190 24.13 -11.92 25.13
CA ASP A 190 24.24 -10.71 25.96
C ASP A 190 23.06 -9.76 25.71
N GLU A 191 22.48 -9.19 26.79
CA GLU A 191 21.27 -8.35 26.72
C GLU A 191 21.43 -7.16 25.76
N GLU A 192 22.61 -6.52 25.76
CA GLU A 192 22.90 -5.40 24.86
C GLU A 192 22.90 -5.83 23.39
N LEU A 193 23.46 -7.01 23.09
CA LEU A 193 23.51 -7.52 21.72
C LEU A 193 22.11 -7.92 21.22
N SER A 194 21.30 -8.57 22.07
CA SER A 194 19.92 -8.94 21.74
C SER A 194 19.04 -7.71 21.46
N HIS A 195 19.15 -6.66 22.27
CA HIS A 195 18.42 -5.40 22.07
C HIS A 195 18.85 -4.71 20.77
N ASN A 196 20.16 -4.56 20.53
CA ASN A 196 20.68 -3.93 19.31
C ASN A 196 20.28 -4.71 18.05
N LEU A 197 20.31 -6.05 18.11
CA LEU A 197 19.92 -6.91 17.00
C LEU A 197 18.42 -6.82 16.69
N SER A 198 17.58 -6.73 17.73
CA SER A 198 16.13 -6.55 17.58
C SER A 198 15.77 -5.18 16.97
N ILE A 199 16.46 -4.12 17.40
CA ILE A 199 16.30 -2.77 16.83
C ILE A 199 16.73 -2.78 15.36
N MET A 200 17.91 -3.35 15.05
CA MET A 200 18.40 -3.46 13.68
C MET A 200 17.47 -4.27 12.79
N GLY A 201 16.93 -5.39 13.29
CA GLY A 201 15.92 -6.18 12.59
C GLY A 201 14.65 -5.37 12.31
N THR A 202 14.18 -4.58 13.27
CA THR A 202 12.99 -3.74 13.10
C THR A 202 13.22 -2.65 12.05
N LEU A 203 14.39 -1.99 12.07
CA LEU A 203 14.75 -0.98 11.06
C LEU A 203 14.87 -1.59 9.66
N LEU A 204 15.48 -2.77 9.56
CA LEU A 204 15.59 -3.51 8.31
C LEU A 204 14.21 -3.91 7.76
N TYR A 205 13.28 -4.33 8.64
CA TYR A 205 11.90 -4.61 8.25
C TYR A 205 11.22 -3.37 7.66
N ILE A 206 11.30 -2.23 8.34
CA ILE A 206 10.71 -0.96 7.88
C ILE A 206 11.29 -0.54 6.53
N PHE A 207 12.61 -0.60 6.38
CA PHE A 207 13.31 -0.23 5.16
C PHE A 207 12.91 -1.13 3.97
N THR A 208 12.92 -2.45 4.17
CA THR A 208 12.58 -3.42 3.13
C THR A 208 11.11 -3.35 2.74
N PHE A 209 10.20 -3.13 3.70
CA PHE A 209 8.79 -2.85 3.43
C PHE A 209 8.59 -1.58 2.59
N ALA A 210 9.25 -0.48 2.97
CA ALA A 210 9.09 0.82 2.33
C ALA A 210 9.55 0.84 0.85
N ILE A 211 10.57 0.05 0.51
CA ILE A 211 11.11 -0.01 -0.86
C ILE A 211 10.19 -0.78 -1.82
N GLY A 212 9.46 -1.79 -1.35
CA GLY A 212 8.75 -2.72 -2.24
C GLY A 212 7.31 -2.96 -1.83
N ALA A 213 7.08 -3.77 -0.80
CA ALA A 213 5.74 -4.24 -0.42
C ALA A 213 4.73 -3.10 -0.19
N GLY A 214 5.18 -1.93 0.27
CA GLY A 214 4.35 -0.72 0.35
C GLY A 214 3.95 -0.18 -1.03
N PRO A 215 4.86 0.45 -1.79
CA PRO A 215 4.52 1.13 -3.05
C PRO A 215 4.19 0.16 -4.20
N ALA A 216 4.89 -0.99 -4.31
CA ALA A 216 4.77 -1.88 -5.46
C ALA A 216 3.43 -2.63 -5.48
N THR A 217 2.88 -3.03 -4.33
CA THR A 217 1.59 -3.75 -4.28
C THR A 217 0.45 -2.88 -4.78
N GLY A 218 0.44 -1.59 -4.38
CA GLY A 218 -0.54 -0.63 -4.86
C GLY A 218 -0.50 -0.44 -6.38
N LEU A 219 0.68 -0.53 -7.00
CA LEU A 219 0.84 -0.28 -8.43
C LEU A 219 0.70 -1.53 -9.32
N ILE A 220 1.04 -2.72 -8.83
CA ILE A 220 0.94 -3.98 -9.60
C ILE A 220 -0.52 -4.39 -9.81
N ILE A 221 -1.36 -4.28 -8.79
CA ILE A 221 -2.77 -4.69 -8.88
C ILE A 221 -3.54 -3.95 -10.00
N PRO A 222 -3.46 -2.60 -10.13
CA PRO A 222 -4.15 -1.89 -11.20
C PRO A 222 -3.55 -2.14 -12.60
N GLU A 223 -2.25 -2.47 -12.68
CA GLU A 223 -1.55 -2.83 -13.93
C GLU A 223 -1.92 -4.23 -14.44
N LEU A 224 -2.12 -5.19 -13.55
CA LEU A 224 -2.61 -6.53 -13.89
C LEU A 224 -4.11 -6.53 -14.22
N SER A 225 -4.82 -5.47 -13.88
CA SER A 225 -6.26 -5.37 -14.05
C SER A 225 -6.65 -4.66 -15.35
N SER A 226 -7.66 -5.20 -16.04
CA SER A 226 -8.26 -4.52 -17.20
C SER A 226 -8.89 -3.18 -16.78
N SER A 227 -8.87 -2.20 -17.68
CA SER A 227 -9.43 -0.86 -17.45
C SER A 227 -10.90 -0.87 -17.02
N ARG A 228 -11.68 -1.87 -17.46
CA ARG A 228 -13.12 -2.00 -17.18
C ARG A 228 -13.42 -2.56 -15.79
N THR A 229 -12.54 -3.40 -15.25
CA THR A 229 -12.77 -4.12 -13.98
C THR A 229 -11.83 -3.67 -12.87
N ARG A 230 -10.86 -2.79 -13.18
CA ARG A 230 -9.85 -2.25 -12.25
C ARG A 230 -10.43 -1.78 -10.94
N GLY A 231 -11.46 -0.92 -10.98
CA GLY A 231 -12.08 -0.38 -9.77
C GLY A 231 -12.62 -1.47 -8.83
N LYS A 232 -13.28 -2.49 -9.38
CA LYS A 232 -13.84 -3.61 -8.61
C LYS A 232 -12.76 -4.52 -8.03
N ILE A 233 -11.74 -4.86 -8.82
CA ILE A 233 -10.61 -5.70 -8.38
C ILE A 233 -9.84 -5.03 -7.25
N MET A 234 -9.56 -3.73 -7.40
CA MET A 234 -8.87 -2.95 -6.38
C MET A 234 -9.71 -2.83 -5.10
N GLY A 235 -11.00 -2.52 -5.22
CA GLY A 235 -11.91 -2.45 -4.08
C GLY A 235 -11.98 -3.74 -3.28
N PHE A 236 -12.03 -4.90 -3.96
CA PHE A 236 -11.99 -6.21 -3.33
C PHE A 236 -10.63 -6.52 -2.69
N SER A 237 -9.52 -6.21 -3.37
CA SER A 237 -8.17 -6.48 -2.87
C SER A 237 -7.88 -5.71 -1.57
N PHE A 238 -8.23 -4.41 -1.55
CA PHE A 238 -8.05 -3.58 -0.35
C PHE A 238 -9.07 -3.89 0.75
N SER A 239 -10.28 -4.38 0.43
CA SER A 239 -11.20 -4.84 1.47
C SER A 239 -10.66 -6.07 2.20
N VAL A 240 -10.06 -7.03 1.48
CA VAL A 240 -9.33 -8.16 2.07
C VAL A 240 -8.16 -7.66 2.91
N HIS A 241 -7.39 -6.69 2.42
CA HIS A 241 -6.30 -6.07 3.19
C HIS A 241 -6.79 -5.50 4.54
N TRP A 242 -7.89 -4.74 4.56
CA TRP A 242 -8.45 -4.19 5.80
C TRP A 242 -8.95 -5.26 6.76
N VAL A 243 -9.57 -6.33 6.25
CA VAL A 243 -9.99 -7.49 7.07
C VAL A 243 -8.79 -8.20 7.66
N CYS A 244 -7.75 -8.51 6.87
CA CYS A 244 -6.52 -9.11 7.37
C CYS A 244 -5.85 -8.23 8.42
N ASN A 245 -5.76 -6.92 8.18
CA ASN A 245 -5.21 -5.95 9.14
C ASN A 245 -6.04 -5.88 10.44
N PHE A 246 -7.37 -6.04 10.34
CA PHE A 246 -8.24 -6.16 11.50
C PHE A 246 -7.93 -7.42 12.31
N LEU A 247 -7.90 -8.60 11.66
CA LEU A 247 -7.63 -9.88 12.31
C LEU A 247 -6.24 -9.93 12.94
N VAL A 248 -5.21 -9.44 12.26
CA VAL A 248 -3.86 -9.34 12.83
C VAL A 248 -3.87 -8.45 14.06
N GLY A 249 -4.49 -7.27 13.99
CA GLY A 249 -4.60 -6.38 15.16
C GLY A 249 -5.37 -6.98 16.34
N LEU A 250 -6.36 -7.85 16.06
CA LEU A 250 -7.17 -8.51 17.08
C LEU A 250 -6.41 -9.66 17.77
N PHE A 251 -5.78 -10.55 16.99
CA PHE A 251 -5.18 -11.78 17.50
C PHE A 251 -3.70 -11.66 17.87
N PHE A 252 -3.00 -10.59 17.45
CA PHE A 252 -1.55 -10.47 17.66
C PHE A 252 -1.15 -10.59 19.14
N LEU A 253 -1.79 -9.82 20.03
CA LEU A 253 -1.46 -9.86 21.46
C LEU A 253 -1.78 -11.22 22.09
N GLU A 254 -2.92 -11.81 21.73
CA GLU A 254 -3.33 -13.12 22.23
C GLU A 254 -2.36 -14.23 21.77
N LEU A 255 -1.89 -14.18 20.53
CA LEU A 255 -0.88 -15.10 20.01
C LEU A 255 0.46 -14.93 20.75
N VAL A 256 0.89 -13.70 21.02
CA VAL A 256 2.13 -13.43 21.74
C VAL A 256 2.04 -13.91 23.19
N GLU A 257 0.89 -13.76 23.86
CA GLU A 257 0.70 -14.25 25.23
C GLU A 257 0.70 -15.78 25.31
N ARG A 258 0.12 -16.47 24.32
CA ARG A 258 0.04 -17.95 24.31
C ARG A 258 1.31 -18.63 23.80
N LEU A 259 1.93 -18.09 22.75
CA LEU A 259 3.05 -18.74 22.04
C LEU A 259 4.40 -18.08 22.33
N GLY A 260 4.41 -16.89 22.93
CA GLY A 260 5.61 -16.07 23.10
C GLY A 260 5.94 -15.22 21.87
N VAL A 261 6.83 -14.24 22.05
CA VAL A 261 7.17 -13.26 21.00
C VAL A 261 7.90 -13.93 19.83
N ALA A 262 8.95 -14.73 20.10
CA ALA A 262 9.78 -15.28 19.03
C ALA A 262 9.03 -16.19 18.03
N PRO A 263 8.19 -17.14 18.46
CA PRO A 263 7.41 -17.96 17.51
C PRO A 263 6.44 -17.13 16.67
N VAL A 264 5.83 -16.09 17.23
CA VAL A 264 4.93 -15.19 16.49
C VAL A 264 5.68 -14.41 15.40
N TYR A 265 6.86 -13.89 15.70
CA TYR A 265 7.68 -13.22 14.68
C TYR A 265 8.18 -14.21 13.62
N ALA A 266 8.54 -15.44 14.02
CA ALA A 266 8.93 -16.49 13.08
C ALA A 266 7.79 -16.90 12.13
N THR A 267 6.53 -16.95 12.59
CA THR A 267 5.38 -17.24 11.71
C THR A 267 5.14 -16.11 10.71
N PHE A 268 5.25 -14.83 11.11
CA PHE A 268 5.21 -13.71 10.17
C PHE A 268 6.36 -13.75 9.15
N GLY A 269 7.56 -14.15 9.58
CA GLY A 269 8.69 -14.40 8.69
C GLY A 269 8.40 -15.51 7.66
N ALA A 270 7.81 -16.62 8.10
CA ALA A 270 7.41 -17.72 7.22
C ALA A 270 6.32 -17.31 6.22
N VAL A 271 5.29 -16.57 6.65
CA VAL A 271 4.25 -16.01 5.76
C VAL A 271 4.86 -15.05 4.74
N SER A 272 5.82 -14.23 5.16
CA SER A 272 6.55 -13.32 4.25
C SER A 272 7.37 -14.09 3.21
N LEU A 273 7.99 -15.21 3.59
CA LEU A 273 8.72 -16.09 2.66
C LEU A 273 7.77 -16.77 1.66
N LEU A 274 6.60 -17.22 2.11
CA LEU A 274 5.56 -17.75 1.24
C LEU A 274 5.05 -16.67 0.26
N ALA A 275 4.87 -15.44 0.74
CA ALA A 275 4.50 -14.31 -0.12
C ALA A 275 5.58 -13.97 -1.16
N ALA A 276 6.87 -14.03 -0.78
CA ALA A 276 7.99 -13.90 -1.73
C ALA A 276 7.97 -14.99 -2.79
N THR A 277 7.73 -16.24 -2.37
CA THR A 277 7.63 -17.40 -3.27
C THR A 277 6.46 -17.22 -4.24
N PHE A 278 5.30 -16.81 -3.73
CA PHE A 278 4.13 -16.49 -4.54
C PHE A 278 4.41 -15.36 -5.55
N ALA A 279 5.05 -14.28 -5.12
CA ALA A 279 5.42 -13.16 -6.00
C ALA A 279 6.41 -13.59 -7.09
N TYR A 280 7.33 -14.51 -6.79
CA TYR A 280 8.29 -15.01 -7.77
C TYR A 280 7.63 -15.89 -8.85
N PHE A 281 6.67 -16.75 -8.49
CA PHE A 281 6.07 -17.69 -9.43
C PHE A 281 4.81 -17.17 -10.14
N PHE A 282 3.98 -16.38 -9.46
CA PHE A 282 2.64 -16.03 -9.96
C PHE A 282 2.50 -14.58 -10.44
N ILE A 283 3.36 -13.66 -10.01
CA ILE A 283 3.30 -12.27 -10.48
C ILE A 283 4.12 -12.15 -11.75
N VAL A 284 3.51 -11.63 -12.82
CA VAL A 284 4.20 -11.34 -14.08
C VAL A 284 4.91 -10.00 -13.98
N GLU A 285 6.07 -9.88 -14.63
CA GLU A 285 6.78 -8.61 -14.74
C GLU A 285 5.95 -7.59 -15.55
N THR A 286 5.60 -6.47 -14.92
CA THR A 286 4.79 -5.41 -15.54
C THR A 286 5.63 -4.25 -16.08
N LYS A 287 6.93 -4.19 -15.78
CA LYS A 287 7.80 -3.10 -16.27
C LYS A 287 7.93 -3.14 -17.80
N GLY A 288 7.60 -2.01 -18.44
CA GLY A 288 7.85 -1.78 -19.87
C GLY A 288 6.92 -2.54 -20.82
N ARG A 289 5.81 -3.12 -20.31
CA ARG A 289 4.81 -3.80 -21.13
C ARG A 289 3.56 -2.95 -21.29
N SER A 290 2.96 -3.00 -22.47
CA SER A 290 1.65 -2.40 -22.67
C SER A 290 0.54 -3.19 -21.93
N LEU A 291 -0.59 -2.55 -21.64
CA LEU A 291 -1.73 -3.22 -21.00
C LEU A 291 -2.23 -4.42 -21.83
N GLU A 292 -2.16 -4.32 -23.16
CA GLU A 292 -2.56 -5.38 -24.11
C GLU A 292 -1.59 -6.57 -24.08
N GLU A 293 -0.29 -6.32 -23.95
CA GLU A 293 0.73 -7.37 -23.79
C GLU A 293 0.59 -8.11 -22.45
N ILE A 294 0.26 -7.38 -21.38
CA ILE A 294 -0.02 -7.98 -20.07
C ILE A 294 -1.26 -8.88 -20.16
N GLU A 295 -2.35 -8.41 -20.77
CA GLU A 295 -3.58 -9.19 -20.97
C GLU A 295 -3.35 -10.45 -21.82
N MET A 296 -2.56 -10.35 -22.90
CA MET A 296 -2.15 -11.52 -23.69
C MET A 296 -1.30 -12.51 -22.89
N SER A 297 -0.37 -12.04 -22.07
CA SER A 297 0.49 -12.92 -21.25
C SER A 297 -0.30 -13.66 -20.16
N LEU A 298 -1.29 -13.00 -19.55
CA LEU A 298 -2.22 -13.62 -18.59
C LEU A 298 -3.08 -14.69 -19.28
N ASN A 299 -3.61 -14.39 -20.47
CA ASN A 299 -4.41 -15.34 -21.26
C ASN A 299 -3.59 -16.55 -21.75
N SER A 300 -2.30 -16.38 -22.06
CA SER A 300 -1.41 -17.49 -22.42
C SER A 300 -1.10 -18.42 -21.23
N SER A 301 -1.17 -17.89 -20.01
CA SER A 301 -0.91 -18.64 -18.77
C SER A 301 -2.13 -19.43 -18.28
N PHE A 302 -3.34 -19.03 -18.70
CA PHE A 302 -4.60 -19.73 -18.44
C PHE A 302 -5.29 -20.03 -19.78
N PRO A 303 -4.95 -21.14 -20.46
CA PRO A 303 -5.69 -21.53 -21.66
C PRO A 303 -7.17 -21.67 -21.29
N ARG A 304 -8.06 -21.05 -22.09
CA ARG A 304 -9.50 -21.33 -21.98
C ARG A 304 -9.66 -22.85 -22.08
N GLY A 305 -10.22 -23.46 -21.05
CA GLY A 305 -10.92 -24.70 -21.23
C GLY A 305 -12.06 -24.39 -22.17
N ASP A 306 -11.88 -24.74 -23.45
CA ASP A 306 -12.96 -24.77 -24.41
C ASP A 306 -13.94 -25.87 -23.94
N GLU A 307 -15.07 -25.45 -23.36
CA GLU A 307 -16.31 -26.22 -23.30
C GLU A 307 -17.42 -25.41 -23.98
#